data_AF-A0A950T253-F1
#
_entry.id   AF-A0A950T253-F1
#
_cell.length_a   1.000
_cell.length_b   1.000
_cell.length_c   1.000
_cell.angle_alpha   90.00
_cell.angle_beta   90.00
_cell.angle_gamma   90.00
#
_symmetry.space_group_name_H-M   'P 1'
#
loop_
_entity.id
_entity.type
_entity.pdbx_description
1 polymer ?
#
loop_
_entity_poly.entity_id
_entity_poly.type
_entity_poly.pdbx_seq_one_letter_code
_entity_poly.pdbx_strand_id
1 'polypeptide(L)'
;MKALGGLTALGAAVLAYWSGAAWAYRPFDGTDAAVAETGEIEIELGPVEYLRQGAERTLLAPDYRINYGFTPGWEASLEGKAAHGLTADLTEASLTGSDVLLKGVLREG
;
A
#
# COMPACT_ATOMS: atom_id res chain seq x y z
N MET A 1 -12.28 37.33 26.98
CA MET A 1 -11.96 36.73 25.66
C MET A 1 -10.95 35.57 25.74
N LYS A 2 -9.84 35.67 26.50
CA LYS A 2 -8.85 34.56 26.65
C LYS A 2 -9.41 33.28 27.31
N ALA A 3 -10.29 33.41 28.30
CA ALA A 3 -10.88 32.26 29.01
C ALA A 3 -11.83 31.40 28.15
N LEU A 4 -12.51 32.01 27.17
CA LEU A 4 -13.43 31.31 26.26
C LEU A 4 -12.67 30.45 25.23
N GLY A 5 -11.48 30.92 24.79
CA GLY A 5 -10.56 30.17 23.94
C GLY A 5 -9.93 28.97 24.65
N GLY A 6 -9.64 29.09 25.95
CA GLY A 6 -9.11 27.99 26.76
C GLY A 6 -10.13 26.87 26.97
N LEU A 7 -11.39 27.22 27.27
CA LEU A 7 -12.47 26.23 27.44
C LEU A 7 -12.79 25.47 26.16
N THR A 8 -12.78 26.17 25.01
CA THR A 8 -13.04 25.56 23.70
C THR A 8 -11.90 24.63 23.29
N ALA A 9 -10.64 25.02 23.51
CA ALA A 9 -9.49 24.15 23.26
C ALA A 9 -9.51 22.89 24.15
N LEU A 10 -9.88 23.03 25.43
CA LEU A 10 -9.98 21.90 26.36
C LEU A 10 -11.13 20.96 25.96
N GLY A 11 -12.29 21.51 25.59
CA GLY A 11 -13.42 20.72 25.11
C GLY A 11 -13.11 19.95 23.82
N ALA A 12 -12.41 20.57 22.87
CA ALA A 12 -11.96 19.90 21.65
C ALA A 12 -10.96 18.77 21.94
N ALA A 13 -10.01 19.00 22.87
CA ALA A 13 -9.05 17.97 23.28
C ALA A 13 -9.72 16.77 23.97
N VAL A 14 -10.73 17.00 24.81
CA VAL A 14 -11.49 15.94 25.47
C VAL A 14 -12.31 15.14 24.46
N LEU A 15 -12.97 15.78 23.49
CA LEU A 15 -13.71 15.09 22.44
C LEU A 15 -12.79 14.25 21.52
N ALA A 16 -11.60 14.76 21.19
CA ALA A 16 -10.60 14.01 20.44
C ALA A 16 -10.06 12.81 21.24
N TYR A 17 -9.96 12.91 22.57
CA TYR A 17 -9.54 11.80 23.43
C TYR A 17 -10.66 10.78 23.70
N TRP A 18 -11.92 11.18 23.54
CA TRP A 18 -13.09 10.32 23.75
C TRP A 18 -13.55 9.60 22.47
N SER A 19 -12.90 9.79 21.32
CA SER A 19 -13.23 9.00 20.13
C SER A 19 -12.85 7.53 20.36
N GLY A 20 -13.82 6.71 20.76
CA GLY A 20 -13.67 5.27 20.82
C GLY A 20 -13.37 4.69 19.43
N ALA A 21 -12.91 3.43 19.39
CA ALA A 21 -12.75 2.73 18.13
C ALA A 21 -14.08 2.80 17.35
N ALA A 22 -14.05 3.34 16.13
CA ALA A 22 -15.23 3.33 15.29
C ALA A 22 -15.40 1.90 14.75
N TRP A 23 -16.39 1.17 15.28
CA TRP A 23 -16.81 -0.16 14.80
C TRP A 23 -17.57 -0.05 13.46
N ALA A 24 -17.05 0.74 12.53
CA ALA A 24 -17.57 0.76 11.18
C ALA A 24 -17.21 -0.58 10.53
N TYR A 25 -18.22 -1.30 10.03
CA TYR A 25 -18.00 -2.45 9.16
C TYR A 25 -17.10 -2.02 8.01
N ARG A 26 -15.85 -2.51 8.00
CA ARG A 26 -14.90 -2.33 6.91
C ARG A 26 -14.89 -3.62 6.09
N PRO A 27 -15.70 -3.72 5.03
CA PRO A 27 -15.74 -4.93 4.21
C PRO A 27 -14.38 -5.25 3.57
N PHE A 28 -13.51 -4.25 3.47
CA PHE A 28 -12.12 -4.37 3.04
C PHE A 28 -11.29 -3.45 3.94
N ASP A 29 -10.31 -4.00 4.66
CA ASP A 29 -9.26 -3.17 5.24
C ASP A 29 -8.34 -2.76 4.08
N GLY A 30 -8.68 -1.65 3.42
CA GLY A 30 -7.98 -1.19 2.21
C GLY A 30 -6.53 -0.78 2.46
N THR A 31 -6.12 -0.71 3.71
CA THR A 31 -4.72 -0.70 4.13
C THR A 31 -4.46 -2.01 4.83
N ASP A 32 -3.86 -2.95 4.12
CA ASP A 32 -3.28 -4.13 4.75
C ASP A 32 -2.08 -3.68 5.59
N ALA A 33 -2.38 -3.43 6.87
CA ALA A 33 -1.38 -3.10 7.86
C ALA A 33 -0.58 -4.34 8.30
N ALA A 34 -0.96 -5.55 7.87
CA ALA A 34 -0.22 -6.76 8.19
C ALA A 34 1.18 -6.70 7.55
N VAL A 35 2.18 -7.16 8.27
CA VAL A 35 3.54 -7.34 7.76
C VAL A 35 3.82 -8.83 7.70
N ALA A 36 4.67 -9.25 6.76
CA ALA A 36 5.14 -10.64 6.73
C ALA A 36 5.72 -11.07 8.09
N GLU A 37 5.51 -12.33 8.47
CA GLU A 37 6.05 -12.86 9.72
C GLU A 37 7.59 -12.80 9.75
N THR A 38 8.18 -12.73 10.95
CA THR A 38 9.64 -12.61 11.07
C THR A 38 10.35 -13.86 10.54
N GLY A 39 11.22 -13.66 9.57
CA GLY A 39 11.94 -14.71 8.86
C GLY A 39 11.24 -15.21 7.60
N GLU A 40 10.03 -14.73 7.31
CA GLU A 40 9.23 -15.18 6.17
C GLU A 40 9.35 -14.24 4.97
N ILE A 41 9.25 -14.84 3.78
CA ILE A 41 9.17 -14.13 2.51
C ILE A 41 7.81 -14.44 1.91
N GLU A 42 7.06 -13.40 1.60
CA GLU A 42 5.82 -13.49 0.85
C GLU A 42 6.05 -13.01 -0.58
N ILE A 43 5.48 -13.74 -1.53
CA ILE A 43 5.56 -13.42 -2.96
C ILE A 43 4.13 -13.32 -3.49
N GLU A 44 3.78 -12.13 -3.97
CA GLU A 44 2.50 -11.86 -4.60
C GLU A 44 2.70 -11.69 -6.10
N LEU A 45 1.82 -12.31 -6.89
CA LEU A 45 1.80 -12.19 -8.34
C LEU A 45 0.42 -11.73 -8.78
N GLY A 46 0.38 -10.59 -9.47
CA GLY A 46 -0.78 -10.12 -10.19
C GLY A 46 -1.10 -10.99 -11.41
N PRO A 47 -2.26 -10.78 -12.04
CA PRO A 47 -2.55 -11.40 -13.32
C PRO A 47 -1.65 -10.85 -14.43
N VAL A 48 -1.50 -11.62 -15.51
CA VAL A 48 -1.07 -11.05 -16.79
C VAL A 48 -2.17 -10.14 -17.30
N GLU A 49 -1.82 -8.94 -17.75
CA GLU A 49 -2.79 -7.98 -18.27
C GLU A 49 -2.56 -7.67 -19.76
N TYR A 50 -3.65 -7.36 -20.45
CA TYR A 50 -3.61 -6.85 -21.82
C TYR A 50 -4.15 -5.42 -21.83
N LEU A 51 -3.29 -4.47 -22.15
CA LEU A 51 -3.62 -3.06 -22.21
C LEU A 51 -3.75 -2.61 -23.67
N ARG A 52 -4.84 -1.90 -23.96
CA ARG A 52 -5.05 -1.22 -25.25
C ARG A 52 -5.26 0.27 -25.01
N GLN A 53 -4.38 1.09 -25.58
CA GLN A 53 -4.46 2.55 -25.49
C GLN A 53 -4.41 3.14 -26.90
N GLY A 54 -5.57 3.52 -27.42
CA GLY A 54 -5.69 3.94 -28.82
C GLY A 54 -5.29 2.83 -29.80
N ALA A 55 -4.28 3.11 -30.65
CA ALA A 55 -3.72 2.13 -31.58
C ALA A 55 -2.62 1.25 -30.94
N GLU A 56 -2.19 1.53 -29.71
CA GLU A 56 -1.14 0.78 -29.03
C GLU A 56 -1.73 -0.42 -28.28
N ARG A 57 -0.96 -1.51 -28.29
CA ARG A 57 -1.28 -2.76 -27.60
C ARG A 57 -0.05 -3.17 -26.79
N THR A 58 -0.26 -3.53 -25.54
CA THR A 58 0.80 -3.90 -24.59
C THR A 58 0.36 -5.12 -23.79
N LEU A 59 1.27 -6.09 -23.60
CA LEU A 59 1.13 -7.11 -22.58
C LEU A 59 1.91 -6.66 -21.35
N LEU A 60 1.23 -6.62 -20.21
CA LEU A 60 1.87 -6.41 -18.92
C LEU A 60 2.07 -7.80 -18.31
N ALA A 61 3.32 -8.11 -17.98
CA ALA A 61 3.62 -9.28 -17.17
C ALA A 61 2.95 -9.16 -15.80
N PRO A 62 2.84 -10.25 -15.02
CA PRO A 62 2.36 -10.20 -13.65
C PRO A 62 3.07 -9.09 -12.87
N ASP A 63 2.29 -8.21 -12.26
CA ASP A 63 2.79 -7.38 -11.17
C ASP A 63 3.41 -8.31 -10.13
N TYR A 64 4.57 -7.97 -9.59
CA TYR A 64 5.15 -8.76 -8.52
C TYR A 64 5.43 -7.88 -7.31
N ARG A 65 5.20 -8.46 -6.14
CA ARG A 65 5.61 -7.90 -4.86
C ARG A 65 6.28 -8.98 -4.03
N ILE A 66 7.38 -8.61 -3.40
CA ILE A 66 8.15 -9.47 -2.50
C ILE A 66 8.23 -8.73 -1.17
N ASN A 67 7.67 -9.31 -0.10
CA ASN A 67 7.75 -8.78 1.25
C ASN A 67 8.63 -9.68 2.10
N TYR A 68 9.52 -9.10 2.91
CA TYR A 68 10.37 -9.84 3.83
C TYR A 68 10.25 -9.29 5.25
N GLY A 69 9.72 -10.10 6.17
CA GLY A 69 9.64 -9.78 7.59
C GLY A 69 11.01 -9.98 8.25
N PHE A 70 11.77 -8.92 8.49
CA PHE A 70 13.14 -9.03 8.98
C PHE A 70 13.27 -8.85 10.51
N THR A 71 12.27 -8.25 11.15
CA THR A 71 12.17 -8.10 12.61
C THR A 71 10.69 -7.99 13.01
N PRO A 72 10.29 -8.31 14.26
CA PRO A 72 8.88 -8.28 14.64
C PRO A 72 8.20 -6.94 14.34
N GLY A 73 7.09 -6.98 13.61
CA GLY A 73 6.30 -5.81 13.25
C GLY A 73 6.86 -4.96 12.10
N TRP A 74 7.90 -5.42 11.39
CA TRP A 74 8.50 -4.70 10.26
C TRP A 74 8.75 -5.60 9.06
N GLU A 75 8.52 -5.06 7.86
CA GLU A 75 8.89 -5.70 6.60
C GLU A 75 9.60 -4.72 5.66
N ALA A 76 10.46 -5.28 4.81
CA ALA A 76 10.96 -4.61 3.61
C ALA A 76 10.24 -5.18 2.40
N SER A 77 9.80 -4.31 1.49
CA SER A 77 9.05 -4.70 0.30
C SER A 77 9.72 -4.21 -0.96
N LEU A 78 9.69 -5.07 -1.99
CA LEU A 78 10.10 -4.74 -3.36
C LEU A 78 8.91 -5.01 -4.27
N GLU A 79 8.58 -4.07 -5.14
CA GLU A 79 7.53 -4.27 -6.14
C GLU A 79 7.94 -3.75 -7.51
N GLY A 80 7.29 -4.27 -8.54
CA GLY A 80 7.49 -3.81 -9.90
C GLY A 80 6.58 -4.48 -10.91
N LYS A 81 6.51 -3.86 -12.09
CA LYS A 81 5.73 -4.34 -13.23
C LYS A 81 6.60 -4.40 -14.47
N ALA A 82 6.74 -5.59 -15.06
CA ALA A 82 7.41 -5.71 -16.35
C ALA A 82 6.39 -5.53 -17.48
N ALA A 83 6.63 -4.58 -18.37
CA ALA A 83 5.76 -4.28 -19.51
C ALA A 83 6.46 -4.63 -20.83
N HIS A 84 5.71 -5.21 -21.76
CA HIS A 84 6.19 -5.56 -23.10
C HIS A 84 5.18 -5.09 -24.15
N GLY A 85 5.57 -4.12 -24.98
CA GLY A 85 4.70 -3.62 -26.03
C GLY A 85 4.58 -4.62 -27.18
N LEU A 86 3.37 -4.76 -27.72
CA LEU A 86 3.07 -5.65 -28.84
C LEU A 86 3.02 -4.93 -30.19
N THR A 87 3.29 -3.62 -30.19
CA THR A 87 3.32 -2.78 -31.39
C THR A 87 4.78 -2.56 -31.79
N ALA A 88 5.07 -2.44 -33.09
CA ALA A 88 6.44 -2.49 -33.64
C ALA A 88 7.42 -1.47 -33.03
N ASP A 89 6.92 -0.36 -32.49
CA ASP A 89 7.73 0.70 -31.87
C ASP A 89 7.90 0.54 -30.34
N LEU A 90 7.30 -0.49 -29.73
CA LEU A 90 7.27 -0.70 -28.27
C LEU A 90 7.70 -2.13 -27.85
N THR A 91 8.41 -2.87 -28.72
CA THR A 91 8.73 -4.29 -28.48
C THR A 91 9.82 -4.53 -27.42
N GLU A 92 10.38 -3.48 -26.82
CA GLU A 92 11.34 -3.63 -25.73
C GLU A 92 10.63 -3.92 -24.40
N ALA A 93 11.23 -4.81 -23.61
CA ALA A 93 10.80 -5.02 -22.24
C ALA A 93 11.21 -3.82 -21.38
N SER A 94 10.29 -3.31 -20.58
CA SER A 94 10.54 -2.22 -19.63
C SER A 94 10.08 -2.62 -18.23
N LEU A 95 10.71 -2.05 -17.21
CA LEU A 95 10.28 -2.17 -15.82
C LEU A 95 9.67 -0.83 -15.40
N THR A 96 8.45 -0.87 -14.88
CA THR A 96 7.69 0.32 -14.47
C THR A 96 7.10 0.12 -13.08
N GLY A 97 6.74 1.23 -12.42
CA GLY A 97 6.13 1.19 -11.08
C GLY A 97 6.98 0.43 -10.06
N SER A 98 8.31 0.62 -10.10
CA SER A 98 9.22 -0.06 -9.19
C SER A 98 9.42 0.72 -7.92
N ASP A 99 9.12 0.10 -6.80
CA ASP A 99 9.24 0.72 -5.48
C ASP A 99 9.99 -0.19 -4.52
N VAL A 100 10.68 0.46 -3.58
CA VAL A 100 11.33 -0.16 -2.43
C VAL A 100 10.76 0.48 -1.18
N LEU A 101 10.07 -0.29 -0.36
CA LEU A 101 9.35 0.22 0.80
C LEU A 101 9.84 -0.43 2.08
N LEU A 102 9.68 0.31 3.18
CA LEU A 102 9.86 -0.17 4.53
C LEU A 102 8.55 0.11 5.28
N LYS A 103 7.90 -0.95 5.77
CA LYS A 103 6.63 -0.87 6.50
C LYS A 103 6.82 -1.35 7.94
N GLY A 104 6.18 -0.66 8.87
CA GLY A 104 6.22 -0.98 10.30
C GLY A 104 4.87 -0.75 10.98
N VAL A 105 4.44 -1.71 11.79
CA VAL A 105 3.21 -1.62 12.58
C VAL A 105 3.49 -0.94 13.92
N LEU A 106 2.92 0.25 14.13
CA LEU A 106 3.10 1.00 15.39
C LEU A 106 2.11 0.58 16.48
N ARG A 107 0.91 0.15 16.06
CA ARG A 107 -0.16 -0.31 16.94
C ARG A 107 -1.07 -1.24 16.16
N GLU A 108 -1.35 -2.40 16.74
CA GLU A 108 -2.38 -3.31 16.27
C GLU A 108 -3.78 -2.77 16.63
N GLY A 109 -4.72 -2.99 15.71
CA GLY A 109 -6.12 -2.58 15.83
C GLY A 109 -6.94 -3.52 16.71
#